data_AF-A0A1S3Z0W5-F1
#
_entry.id   AF-A0A1S3Z0W5-F1
#
_cell.length_a   1.000
_cell.length_b   1.000
_cell.length_c   1.000
_cell.angle_alpha   90.00
_cell.angle_beta   90.00
_cell.angle_gamma   90.00
#
_symmetry.space_group_name_H-M   'P 1'
#
loop_
_entity.id
_entity.type
_entity.pdbx_description
1 polymer ?
#
loop_
_entity_poly.entity_id
_entity_poly.type
_entity_poly.pdbx_seq_one_letter_code
_entity_poly.pdbx_strand_id
1 'polypeptide(L)'
;MLTRGLLFACVLLLVTFITSSKAQDISQCIPSSCGHISEIKFPFRLRTDPEHCGRHGYELDCQNNQTVFNYKSRIFYVQEINYRSYSIRLLDPGLKDQRENCTVFPNHRASYDAMTSQIFEWVRVNNDINYVNCRAPINSSQYIPTSFCSKNTTSFSYLVIREILQASDLVGGCRVETVAWSSAPGISSNKSSTLTSTHQGLAYGFELSWKRNLLCRNCDPSRGGECTIEENSDRATCRYWCKEDIHVSKLTFRCKVEYYSVFVLFFGGIGIGGVLVLRFLLGIPILIAAVLWQCKRRNLHTSSNEQNC
;
A
#
# COMPACT_ATOMS: atom_id res chain seq x y z
N MET A 1 17.92 -19.82 -41.83
CA MET A 1 17.29 -18.49 -41.68
C MET A 1 15.90 -18.56 -41.03
N LEU A 2 15.10 -19.62 -41.22
CA LEU A 2 13.77 -19.77 -40.58
C LEU A 2 13.78 -19.77 -39.04
N THR A 3 14.83 -20.32 -38.40
CA THR A 3 14.93 -20.42 -36.93
C THR A 3 15.12 -19.07 -36.22
N ARG A 4 15.76 -18.09 -36.87
CA ARG A 4 15.93 -16.72 -36.31
C ARG A 4 14.63 -15.92 -36.37
N GLY A 5 13.82 -16.11 -37.41
CA GLY A 5 12.51 -15.46 -37.54
C GLY A 5 11.49 -15.97 -36.52
N LEU A 6 11.49 -17.28 -36.26
CA LEU A 6 10.61 -17.89 -35.26
C LEU A 6 10.88 -17.38 -33.83
N LEU A 7 12.16 -17.27 -33.47
CA LEU A 7 12.59 -16.72 -32.17
C LEU A 7 12.15 -15.26 -32.00
N PHE A 8 12.30 -14.44 -33.04
CA PHE A 8 11.90 -13.03 -33.00
C PHE A 8 10.38 -12.88 -32.85
N ALA A 9 9.60 -13.71 -33.56
CA ALA A 9 8.14 -13.72 -33.46
C ALA A 9 7.65 -14.19 -32.08
N CYS A 10 8.27 -15.22 -31.49
CA CYS A 10 7.95 -15.66 -30.12
C CYS A 10 8.28 -14.59 -29.08
N VAL A 11 9.41 -13.88 -29.21
CA VAL A 11 9.76 -12.78 -28.31
C VAL A 11 8.75 -11.65 -28.42
N LEU A 12 8.37 -11.24 -29.64
CA LEU A 12 7.34 -10.21 -29.85
C LEU A 12 5.99 -10.60 -29.25
N LEU A 13 5.53 -11.85 -29.45
CA LEU A 13 4.29 -12.36 -28.87
C LEU A 13 4.33 -12.35 -27.33
N LEU A 14 5.46 -12.76 -26.73
CA LEU A 14 5.66 -12.70 -25.28
C LEU A 14 5.66 -11.25 -24.76
N VAL A 15 6.29 -10.31 -25.48
CA VAL A 15 6.26 -8.88 -25.11
C VAL A 15 4.82 -8.35 -25.18
N THR A 16 4.05 -8.68 -26.22
CA THR A 16 2.64 -8.22 -26.33
C THR A 16 1.71 -8.82 -25.27
N PHE A 17 1.96 -10.06 -24.84
CA PHE A 17 1.20 -10.69 -23.75
C PHE A 17 1.53 -10.07 -22.39
N ILE A 18 2.78 -9.64 -22.17
CA ILE A 18 3.21 -8.98 -20.92
C ILE A 18 2.64 -7.54 -20.82
N THR A 19 2.38 -6.88 -21.95
CA THR A 19 1.87 -5.50 -21.99
C THR A 19 0.35 -5.38 -22.03
N SER A 20 -0.40 -6.47 -21.88
CA SER A 20 -1.86 -6.43 -21.83
C SER A 20 -2.36 -5.94 -20.47
N SER A 21 -2.09 -4.67 -20.13
CA SER A 21 -2.81 -3.99 -19.06
C SER A 21 -4.23 -3.76 -19.55
N LYS A 22 -5.21 -4.46 -19.00
CA LYS A 22 -6.62 -4.07 -19.13
C LYS A 22 -6.75 -2.66 -18.53
N ALA A 23 -6.70 -1.65 -19.39
CA ALA A 23 -7.13 -0.32 -18.99
C ALA A 23 -8.61 -0.45 -18.64
N GLN A 24 -8.95 -0.23 -17.38
CA GLN A 24 -10.34 -0.13 -16.96
C GLN A 24 -10.88 1.13 -17.61
N ASP A 25 -11.82 0.97 -18.54
CA ASP A 25 -12.41 2.08 -19.28
C ASP A 25 -13.36 2.85 -18.35
N ILE A 26 -12.79 3.78 -17.58
CA ILE A 26 -13.53 4.65 -16.65
C ILE A 26 -14.19 5.82 -17.41
N SER A 27 -13.92 5.97 -18.71
CA SER A 27 -14.34 7.14 -19.50
C SER A 27 -15.87 7.29 -19.63
N GLN A 28 -16.62 6.22 -19.39
CA GLN A 28 -18.10 6.20 -19.46
C GLN A 28 -18.79 6.39 -18.11
N CYS A 29 -18.04 6.58 -17.02
CA CYS A 29 -18.59 6.68 -15.68
C CYS A 29 -18.99 8.11 -15.33
N ILE A 30 -20.30 8.37 -15.35
CA ILE A 30 -20.88 9.65 -14.91
C ILE A 30 -20.86 9.68 -13.37
N PRO A 31 -20.37 10.77 -12.73
CA PRO A 31 -20.44 10.90 -11.29
C PRO A 31 -21.88 10.85 -10.75
N SER A 32 -22.09 10.06 -9.71
CA SER A 32 -23.36 9.94 -9.00
C SER A 32 -23.45 10.90 -7.82
N SER A 33 -24.63 11.06 -7.22
CA SER A 33 -24.84 11.90 -6.04
C SER A 33 -25.83 11.28 -5.05
N CYS A 34 -25.69 11.61 -3.77
CA CYS A 34 -26.64 11.20 -2.72
C CYS A 34 -26.57 12.15 -1.51
N GLY A 35 -27.71 12.73 -1.12
CA GLY A 35 -27.76 13.67 -0.01
C GLY A 35 -26.92 14.93 -0.29
N HIS A 36 -26.06 15.27 0.66
CA HIS A 36 -25.13 16.39 0.52
C HIS A 36 -23.89 16.06 -0.33
N ILE A 37 -23.64 14.78 -0.64
CA ILE A 37 -22.51 14.38 -1.46
C ILE A 37 -22.90 14.48 -2.93
N SER A 38 -22.44 15.55 -3.59
CA SER A 38 -22.81 15.88 -4.98
C SER A 38 -21.97 15.17 -6.05
N GLU A 39 -20.74 14.74 -5.73
CA GLU A 39 -19.84 14.09 -6.68
C GLU A 39 -19.24 12.79 -6.12
N ILE A 40 -19.90 11.67 -6.40
CA ILE A 40 -19.41 10.32 -6.14
C ILE A 40 -18.81 9.80 -7.45
N LYS A 41 -17.49 9.61 -7.47
CA LYS A 41 -16.71 9.16 -8.63
C LYS A 41 -15.61 8.22 -8.18
N PHE A 42 -14.99 7.55 -9.15
CA PHE A 42 -13.91 6.61 -8.92
C PHE A 42 -12.85 7.17 -7.94
N PRO A 43 -12.43 6.41 -6.90
CA PRO A 43 -12.68 4.98 -6.71
C PRO A 43 -14.02 4.63 -6.08
N PHE A 44 -14.74 5.61 -5.53
CA PHE A 44 -16.05 5.40 -4.92
C PHE A 44 -17.12 5.25 -5.98
N ARG A 45 -18.17 4.50 -5.62
CA ARG A 45 -19.39 4.38 -6.42
C ARG A 45 -20.55 4.11 -5.49
N LEU A 46 -21.76 4.49 -5.88
CA LEU A 46 -22.96 3.92 -5.26
C LEU A 46 -23.08 2.44 -5.67
N ARG A 47 -23.68 1.61 -4.81
CA ARG A 47 -23.96 0.20 -5.18
C ARG A 47 -24.86 0.06 -6.40
N THR A 48 -25.68 1.07 -6.67
CA THR A 48 -26.54 1.17 -7.85
C THR A 48 -25.77 1.53 -9.13
N ASP A 49 -24.56 2.08 -8.99
CA ASP A 49 -23.73 2.41 -10.14
C ASP A 49 -23.09 1.14 -10.74
N PRO A 50 -22.77 1.13 -12.04
CA PRO A 50 -22.10 0.01 -12.68
C PRO A 50 -20.81 -0.38 -11.95
N GLU A 51 -20.54 -1.69 -11.84
CA GLU A 51 -19.40 -2.21 -11.08
C GLU A 51 -18.05 -1.66 -11.56
N HIS A 52 -17.91 -1.42 -12.87
CA HIS A 52 -16.68 -0.92 -13.46
C HIS A 52 -16.36 0.55 -13.11
N CYS A 53 -17.33 1.31 -12.56
CA CYS A 53 -17.19 2.72 -12.21
C CYS A 53 -16.62 2.99 -10.83
N GLY A 54 -16.41 1.95 -10.04
CA GLY A 54 -15.75 2.05 -8.75
C GLY A 54 -14.83 0.87 -8.53
N ARG A 55 -14.24 0.83 -7.34
CA ARG A 55 -13.36 -0.25 -6.93
C ARG A 55 -14.01 -1.06 -5.82
N HIS A 56 -13.77 -2.37 -5.83
CA HIS A 56 -14.24 -3.24 -4.77
C HIS A 56 -13.75 -2.76 -3.40
N GLY A 57 -14.68 -2.64 -2.45
CA GLY A 57 -14.47 -2.11 -1.11
C GLY A 57 -14.64 -0.59 -0.97
N TYR A 58 -14.91 0.13 -2.07
CA TYR A 58 -15.25 1.56 -2.09
C TYR A 58 -16.73 1.81 -2.39
N GLU A 59 -17.57 0.78 -2.27
CA GLU A 59 -19.01 0.91 -2.44
C GLU A 59 -19.65 1.75 -1.34
N LEU A 60 -20.49 2.68 -1.75
CA LEU A 60 -21.35 3.50 -0.90
C LEU A 60 -22.81 3.11 -1.11
N ASP A 61 -23.59 3.26 -0.05
CA ASP A 61 -25.03 3.10 -0.06
C ASP A 61 -25.71 4.47 0.03
N CYS A 62 -26.89 4.61 -0.57
CA CYS A 62 -27.73 5.79 -0.40
C CYS A 62 -29.02 5.39 0.29
N GLN A 63 -29.18 5.77 1.56
CA GLN A 63 -30.33 5.40 2.38
C GLN A 63 -31.00 6.66 2.89
N ASN A 64 -32.28 6.87 2.57
CA ASN A 64 -33.05 8.04 3.01
C ASN A 64 -32.33 9.38 2.74
N ASN A 65 -31.77 9.54 1.54
CA ASN A 65 -30.98 10.71 1.14
C ASN A 65 -29.71 10.94 2.01
N GLN A 66 -29.20 9.90 2.65
CA GLN A 66 -27.94 9.90 3.39
C GLN A 66 -26.95 8.95 2.72
N THR A 67 -25.76 9.47 2.40
CA THR A 67 -24.65 8.63 1.92
C THR A 67 -24.07 7.85 3.09
N VAL A 68 -23.97 6.53 2.91
CA VAL A 68 -23.59 5.56 3.93
C VAL A 68 -22.41 4.74 3.44
N PHE A 69 -21.41 4.58 4.30
CA PHE A 69 -20.31 3.63 4.09
C PHE A 69 -20.50 2.43 5.02
N ASN A 70 -20.52 1.23 4.44
CA ASN A 70 -20.65 -0.02 5.18
C ASN A 70 -19.31 -0.76 5.17
N TYR A 71 -18.75 -0.97 6.36
CA TYR A 71 -17.48 -1.69 6.51
C TYR A 71 -17.57 -2.70 7.65
N LYS A 72 -17.33 -3.99 7.35
CA LYS A 72 -17.39 -5.10 8.32
C LYS A 72 -18.68 -5.06 9.18
N SER A 73 -19.83 -4.84 8.54
CA SER A 73 -21.14 -4.73 9.18
C SER A 73 -21.29 -3.53 10.13
N ARG A 74 -20.44 -2.52 9.99
CA ARG A 74 -20.54 -1.22 10.68
C ARG A 74 -20.95 -0.16 9.69
N ILE A 75 -21.86 0.71 10.14
CA ILE A 75 -22.48 1.74 9.30
C ILE A 75 -21.92 3.10 9.72
N PHE A 76 -21.38 3.84 8.75
CA PHE A 76 -20.91 5.21 8.95
C PHE A 76 -21.60 6.16 7.97
N TYR A 77 -21.93 7.36 8.42
CA TYR A 77 -22.39 8.43 7.54
C TYR A 77 -21.20 9.10 6.89
N VAL A 78 -21.23 9.22 5.56
CA VAL A 78 -20.23 9.95 4.81
C VAL A 78 -20.54 11.44 4.90
N GLN A 79 -19.63 12.18 5.53
CA GLN A 79 -19.74 13.63 5.69
C GLN A 79 -19.06 14.38 4.54
N GLU A 80 -17.96 13.83 4.02
CA GLU A 80 -17.18 14.46 2.94
C GLU A 80 -16.32 13.42 2.24
N ILE A 81 -16.13 13.58 0.92
CA ILE A 81 -15.15 12.84 0.13
C ILE A 81 -14.25 13.86 -0.57
N ASN A 82 -13.00 13.94 -0.15
CA ASN A 82 -12.02 14.85 -0.71
C ASN A 82 -11.07 14.10 -1.66
N TYR A 83 -11.32 14.25 -2.97
CA TYR A 83 -10.50 13.62 -4.01
C TYR A 83 -9.11 14.25 -4.18
N ARG A 84 -8.90 15.48 -3.70
CA ARG A 84 -7.60 16.16 -3.79
C ARG A 84 -6.64 15.65 -2.71
N SER A 85 -7.12 15.48 -1.48
CA SER A 85 -6.32 14.94 -0.37
C SER A 85 -6.42 13.42 -0.24
N TYR A 86 -7.28 12.77 -1.04
CA TYR A 86 -7.59 11.35 -0.97
C TYR A 86 -8.13 10.95 0.41
N SER A 87 -9.09 11.71 0.94
CA SER A 87 -9.59 11.52 2.31
C SER A 87 -11.11 11.66 2.51
N ILE A 88 -11.70 10.84 3.39
CA ILE A 88 -13.15 10.61 3.55
C ILE A 88 -13.43 10.84 5.00
N ARG A 89 -14.32 11.78 5.26
CA ARG A 89 -14.79 12.05 6.60
C ARG A 89 -16.02 11.20 6.87
N LEU A 90 -15.93 10.37 7.90
CA LEU A 90 -16.96 9.46 8.36
C LEU A 90 -17.45 9.88 9.74
N LEU A 91 -18.75 9.72 9.97
CA LEU A 91 -19.39 9.96 11.25
C LEU A 91 -20.08 8.68 11.71
N ASP A 92 -19.82 8.27 12.96
CA ASP A 92 -20.62 7.22 13.60
C ASP A 92 -22.04 7.77 13.82
N PRO A 93 -23.10 7.09 13.35
CA PRO A 93 -24.47 7.57 13.48
C PRO A 93 -24.90 7.87 14.93
N GLY A 94 -24.34 7.18 15.92
CA GLY A 94 -24.64 7.40 17.33
C GLY A 94 -24.07 8.72 17.88
N LEU A 95 -23.10 9.32 17.18
CA LEU A 95 -22.48 10.59 17.58
C LEU A 95 -23.10 11.82 16.93
N LYS A 96 -24.01 11.64 15.97
CA LYS A 96 -24.65 12.74 15.21
C LYS A 96 -25.35 13.74 16.14
N ASP A 97 -26.07 13.24 17.12
CA ASP A 97 -26.93 14.04 18.01
C ASP A 97 -26.36 14.01 19.44
N GLN A 98 -25.22 14.68 19.65
CA GLN A 98 -24.71 14.94 21.01
C GLN A 98 -25.74 15.75 21.81
N ARG A 99 -25.81 15.51 23.12
CA ARG A 99 -26.75 16.20 24.01
C ARG A 99 -26.02 17.18 24.90
N GLU A 100 -26.60 18.37 25.11
CA GLU A 100 -25.95 19.42 25.90
C GLU A 100 -25.56 18.99 27.32
N ASN A 101 -26.37 18.12 27.94
CA ASN A 101 -26.20 17.72 29.34
C ASN A 101 -25.43 16.41 29.54
N CYS A 102 -25.23 15.62 28.47
CA CYS A 102 -24.60 14.31 28.57
C CYS A 102 -23.97 13.89 27.25
N THR A 103 -22.88 13.13 27.31
CA THR A 103 -22.21 12.59 26.13
C THR A 103 -22.84 11.28 25.69
N VAL A 104 -23.14 11.18 24.39
CA VAL A 104 -23.67 9.96 23.77
C VAL A 104 -22.52 9.05 23.35
N PHE A 105 -22.71 7.74 23.51
CA PHE A 105 -21.73 6.75 23.06
C PHE A 105 -21.80 6.54 21.54
N PRO A 106 -20.68 6.27 20.86
CA PRO A 106 -20.72 5.78 19.48
C PRO A 106 -21.48 4.45 19.40
N ASN A 107 -22.18 4.22 18.29
CA ASN A 107 -22.90 2.96 18.08
C ASN A 107 -21.94 1.78 18.00
N HIS A 108 -20.77 2.00 17.40
CA HIS A 108 -19.77 0.97 17.25
C HIS A 108 -18.65 1.20 18.25
N ARG A 109 -18.47 0.26 19.19
CA ARG A 109 -17.29 0.25 20.05
C ARG A 109 -16.06 0.18 19.18
N ALA A 110 -15.24 1.21 19.28
CA ALA A 110 -14.13 1.38 18.36
C ALA A 110 -12.92 0.60 18.85
N SER A 111 -12.31 -0.14 17.91
CA SER A 111 -10.94 -0.63 18.01
C SER A 111 -10.18 0.01 16.87
N TYR A 112 -8.93 0.40 17.11
CA TYR A 112 -8.07 1.00 16.09
C TYR A 112 -7.99 0.12 14.83
N ASP A 113 -7.97 -1.21 15.02
CA ASP A 113 -7.94 -2.26 13.98
C ASP A 113 -9.31 -2.50 13.31
N ALA A 114 -10.40 -2.01 13.90
CA ALA A 114 -11.74 -2.18 13.34
C ALA A 114 -12.02 -1.23 12.16
N MET A 115 -11.22 -0.16 11.97
CA MET A 115 -11.46 0.86 10.94
C MET A 115 -10.32 0.96 9.91
N THR A 116 -9.09 0.63 10.29
CA THR A 116 -8.01 0.41 9.31
C THR A 116 -8.25 -0.85 8.52
N SER A 117 -7.90 -0.79 7.25
CA SER A 117 -8.06 -1.90 6.33
C SER A 117 -6.93 -1.86 5.32
N GLN A 118 -6.89 -2.82 4.40
CA GLN A 118 -6.02 -2.68 3.23
C GLN A 118 -6.40 -1.43 2.39
N ILE A 119 -7.63 -0.92 2.54
CA ILE A 119 -8.23 0.15 1.74
C ILE A 119 -7.96 1.54 2.33
N PHE A 120 -8.02 1.65 3.65
CA PHE A 120 -8.00 2.92 4.38
C PHE A 120 -6.91 2.98 5.44
N GLU A 121 -6.28 4.14 5.54
CA GLU A 121 -5.26 4.48 6.52
C GLU A 121 -5.71 5.64 7.40
N TRP A 122 -5.29 5.64 8.66
CA TRP A 122 -5.54 6.77 9.55
C TRP A 122 -4.78 8.02 9.09
N VAL A 123 -5.49 9.14 9.04
CA VAL A 123 -4.84 10.46 8.91
C VAL A 123 -4.33 10.90 10.27
N ARG A 124 -3.10 11.44 10.34
CA ARG A 124 -2.48 11.91 11.60
C ARG A 124 -3.26 13.00 12.33
N VAL A 125 -4.23 13.64 11.68
CA VAL A 125 -5.07 14.70 12.27
C VAL A 125 -6.22 14.15 13.12
N ASN A 126 -6.46 12.84 13.10
CA ASN A 126 -7.48 12.25 13.97
C ASN A 126 -6.99 12.23 15.41
N ASN A 127 -7.82 12.75 16.31
CA ASN A 127 -7.59 12.71 17.74
C ASN A 127 -8.49 11.67 18.39
N ASP A 128 -7.89 10.90 19.30
CA ASP A 128 -8.59 9.93 20.14
C ASP A 128 -9.35 10.66 21.24
N ILE A 129 -10.67 10.51 21.26
CA ILE A 129 -11.57 10.99 22.31
C ILE A 129 -12.00 9.79 23.15
N ASN A 130 -11.37 9.63 24.30
CA ASN A 130 -11.57 8.50 25.20
C ASN A 130 -12.70 8.79 26.17
N TYR A 131 -13.63 7.84 26.30
CA TYR A 131 -14.70 7.86 27.27
C TYR A 131 -14.20 7.14 28.53
N VAL A 132 -13.98 7.88 29.62
CA VAL A 132 -13.31 7.38 30.81
C VAL A 132 -14.24 7.43 32.01
N ASN A 133 -14.25 6.34 32.79
CA ASN A 133 -14.90 6.26 34.10
C ASN A 133 -13.86 6.13 35.21
N CYS A 134 -13.98 6.93 36.26
CA CYS A 134 -13.08 6.94 37.41
C CYS A 134 -13.85 6.69 38.71
N ARG A 135 -13.17 6.05 39.68
CA ARG A 135 -13.72 5.79 41.04
C ARG A 135 -13.71 7.02 41.94
N ALA A 136 -12.84 7.99 41.65
CA ALA A 136 -12.67 9.21 42.43
C ALA A 136 -12.64 10.42 41.48
N PRO A 137 -13.00 11.63 41.95
CA PRO A 137 -12.95 12.83 41.14
C PRO A 137 -11.50 13.18 40.80
N ILE A 138 -11.28 13.57 39.54
CA ILE A 138 -9.98 14.00 39.02
C ILE A 138 -9.95 15.53 38.91
N ASN A 139 -8.90 16.14 39.45
CA ASN A 139 -8.64 17.57 39.30
C ASN A 139 -7.52 17.80 38.27
N SER A 140 -7.85 17.66 36.99
CA SER A 140 -6.92 17.88 35.88
C SER A 140 -7.67 18.43 34.68
N SER A 141 -7.10 19.44 34.02
CA SER A 141 -7.65 20.05 32.81
C SER A 141 -7.70 19.10 31.61
N GLN A 142 -6.99 17.96 31.67
CA GLN A 142 -7.02 16.91 30.64
C GLN A 142 -8.27 16.03 30.71
N TYR A 143 -8.99 16.06 31.84
CA TYR A 143 -10.18 15.25 32.09
C TYR A 143 -11.41 16.15 32.03
N ILE A 144 -12.08 16.15 30.89
CA ILE A 144 -13.26 17.00 30.64
C ILE A 144 -14.45 16.35 31.34
N PRO A 145 -15.00 16.94 32.40
CA PRO A 145 -16.11 16.33 33.15
C PRO A 145 -17.35 16.23 32.27
N THR A 146 -18.05 15.11 32.35
CA THR A 146 -19.33 14.90 31.65
C THR A 146 -20.20 13.89 32.40
N SER A 147 -21.40 13.65 31.89
CA SER A 147 -22.22 12.49 32.23
C SER A 147 -22.46 11.65 30.97
N PHE A 148 -22.61 10.34 31.09
CA PHE A 148 -22.92 9.50 29.92
C PHE A 148 -24.41 9.20 29.84
N CYS A 149 -25.06 9.55 28.73
CA CYS A 149 -26.54 9.51 28.62
C CYS A 149 -27.17 8.13 28.85
N SER A 150 -26.38 7.06 28.69
CA SER A 150 -26.86 5.67 28.76
C SER A 150 -26.66 5.03 30.15
N LYS A 151 -26.01 5.72 31.09
CA LYS A 151 -25.68 5.15 32.40
C LYS A 151 -26.02 6.11 33.54
N ASN A 152 -26.79 5.60 34.49
CA ASN A 152 -26.91 6.21 35.80
C ASN A 152 -25.70 5.74 36.63
N THR A 153 -24.54 6.38 36.43
CA THR A 153 -23.29 5.95 37.09
C THR A 153 -23.08 6.64 38.42
N THR A 154 -22.71 5.87 39.44
CA THR A 154 -22.08 6.38 40.67
C THR A 154 -20.60 6.77 40.47
N SER A 155 -20.03 6.49 39.29
CA SER A 155 -18.66 6.83 38.91
C SER A 155 -18.55 8.20 38.23
N PHE A 156 -17.38 8.82 38.37
CA PHE A 156 -17.06 10.09 37.73
C PHE A 156 -16.71 9.87 36.25
N SER A 157 -17.43 10.51 35.35
CA SER A 157 -17.29 10.33 33.90
C SER A 157 -16.53 11.49 33.27
N TYR A 158 -15.62 11.17 32.35
CA TYR A 158 -14.77 12.14 31.69
C TYR A 158 -14.58 11.83 30.21
N LEU A 159 -14.33 12.87 29.42
CA LEU A 159 -13.72 12.75 28.10
C LEU A 159 -12.25 13.15 28.19
N VAL A 160 -11.39 12.36 27.55
CA VAL A 160 -9.95 12.60 27.52
C VAL A 160 -9.46 12.55 26.08
N ILE A 161 -8.94 13.67 25.59
CA ILE A 161 -8.48 13.82 24.21
C ILE A 161 -6.97 13.57 24.16
N ARG A 162 -6.57 12.34 23.85
CA ARG A 162 -5.16 11.92 23.64
C ARG A 162 -5.12 10.46 23.25
N GLU A 163 -4.01 10.05 22.66
CA GLU A 163 -3.71 8.63 22.49
C GLU A 163 -3.48 7.97 23.86
N ILE A 164 -4.17 6.86 24.12
CA ILE A 164 -4.01 6.04 25.33
C ILE A 164 -3.57 4.65 24.87
N LEU A 165 -2.30 4.33 25.10
CA LEU A 165 -1.70 3.06 24.69
C LEU A 165 -1.73 2.04 25.83
N GLN A 166 -1.64 2.52 27.07
CA GLN A 166 -1.56 1.67 28.25
C GLN A 166 -2.43 2.20 29.39
N ALA A 167 -2.82 1.29 30.30
CA ALA A 167 -3.57 1.67 31.49
C ALA A 167 -2.80 2.64 32.41
N SER A 168 -1.46 2.61 32.36
CA SER A 168 -0.58 3.53 33.10
C SER A 168 -0.71 4.99 32.64
N ASP A 169 -1.21 5.22 31.42
CA ASP A 169 -1.40 6.57 30.93
C ASP A 169 -2.53 7.26 31.70
N LEU A 170 -3.50 6.49 32.21
CA LEU A 170 -4.64 6.95 32.99
C LEU A 170 -4.29 7.13 34.47
N VAL A 171 -5.02 8.02 35.15
CA VAL A 171 -4.95 8.12 36.61
C VAL A 171 -5.46 6.82 37.24
N GLY A 172 -4.84 6.41 38.34
CA GLY A 172 -5.20 5.20 39.07
C GLY A 172 -6.70 5.16 39.43
N GLY A 173 -7.35 4.03 39.16
CA GLY A 173 -8.79 3.86 39.40
C GLY A 173 -9.70 4.37 38.27
N CYS A 174 -9.13 4.79 37.14
CA CYS A 174 -9.86 5.09 35.91
C CYS A 174 -9.81 3.94 34.90
N ARG A 175 -10.85 3.83 34.06
CA ARG A 175 -10.94 2.87 32.95
C ARG A 175 -11.55 3.51 31.72
N VAL A 176 -11.04 3.14 30.54
CA VAL A 176 -11.64 3.52 29.25
C VAL A 176 -12.81 2.58 28.96
N GLU A 177 -13.97 3.16 28.68
CA GLU A 177 -15.18 2.43 28.28
C GLU A 177 -15.22 2.26 26.75
N THR A 178 -14.85 3.30 26.02
CA THR A 178 -14.72 3.28 24.55
C THR A 178 -13.91 4.48 24.06
N VAL A 179 -13.62 4.49 22.76
CA VAL A 179 -12.89 5.56 22.08
C VAL A 179 -13.72 5.99 20.87
N ALA A 180 -13.74 7.28 20.60
CA ALA A 180 -14.21 7.85 19.34
C ALA A 180 -13.08 8.68 18.73
N TRP A 181 -13.18 9.00 17.44
CA TRP A 181 -12.18 9.81 16.75
C TRP A 181 -12.80 11.06 16.19
N SER A 182 -11.98 12.11 16.13
CA SER A 182 -12.35 13.38 15.51
C SER A 182 -11.17 13.97 14.75
N SER A 183 -11.41 14.35 13.50
CA SER A 183 -10.49 15.18 12.70
C SER A 183 -10.86 16.67 12.73
N ALA A 184 -11.76 17.08 13.65
CA ALA A 184 -12.23 18.45 13.74
C ALA A 184 -11.10 19.45 13.97
N PRO A 185 -11.04 20.55 13.20
CA PRO A 185 -10.08 21.62 13.43
C PRO A 185 -10.18 22.16 14.86
N GLY A 186 -9.03 22.30 15.53
CA GLY A 186 -8.97 22.88 16.87
C GLY A 186 -9.18 21.89 18.02
N ILE A 187 -9.45 20.62 17.74
CA ILE A 187 -9.32 19.53 18.72
C ILE A 187 -7.88 19.02 18.69
N SER A 188 -7.24 18.99 19.86
CA SER A 188 -5.93 18.36 20.03
C SER A 188 -5.66 18.00 21.48
N SER A 189 -4.76 17.04 21.70
CA SER A 189 -4.31 16.66 23.05
C SER A 189 -3.60 17.79 23.81
N ASN A 190 -3.04 18.75 23.07
CA ASN A 190 -2.22 19.83 23.63
C ASN A 190 -3.05 21.08 23.93
N LYS A 191 -4.36 21.07 23.66
CA LYS A 191 -5.24 22.21 23.84
C LYS A 191 -6.35 21.86 24.82
N SER A 192 -6.52 22.71 25.83
CA SER A 192 -7.68 22.64 26.72
C SER A 192 -8.95 22.74 25.88
N SER A 193 -9.80 21.72 25.97
CA SER A 193 -11.04 21.62 25.21
C SER A 193 -12.22 21.64 26.18
N THR A 194 -13.28 22.36 25.81
CA THR A 194 -14.54 22.37 26.56
C THR A 194 -15.42 21.21 26.12
N LEU A 195 -16.35 20.77 26.98
CA LEU A 195 -17.31 19.72 26.64
C LEU A 195 -18.05 20.02 25.32
N THR A 196 -18.51 21.26 25.13
CA THR A 196 -19.17 21.71 23.91
C THR A 196 -18.28 21.56 22.68
N SER A 197 -17.01 21.99 22.76
CA SER A 197 -16.08 21.83 21.64
C SER A 197 -15.79 20.36 21.33
N THR A 198 -15.72 19.51 22.36
CA THR A 198 -15.57 18.06 22.19
C THR A 198 -16.79 17.42 21.55
N HIS A 199 -18.01 17.83 21.94
CA HIS A 199 -19.25 17.38 21.30
C HIS A 199 -19.32 17.78 19.83
N GLN A 200 -18.94 19.01 19.50
CA GLN A 200 -18.83 19.47 18.12
C GLN A 200 -17.84 18.63 17.32
N GLY A 201 -16.70 18.26 17.92
CA GLY A 201 -15.75 17.36 17.28
C GLY A 201 -16.26 15.95 17.06
N LEU A 202 -16.94 15.38 18.05
CA LEU A 202 -17.57 14.06 17.91
C LEU A 202 -18.61 14.06 16.78
N ALA A 203 -19.38 15.15 16.64
CA ALA A 203 -20.35 15.32 15.57
C ALA A 203 -19.69 15.61 14.19
N TYR A 204 -18.48 16.16 14.17
CA TYR A 204 -17.72 16.40 12.95
C TYR A 204 -17.24 15.08 12.30
N GLY A 205 -16.85 14.10 13.13
CA GLY A 205 -16.39 12.79 12.68
C GLY A 205 -14.88 12.72 12.43
N PHE A 206 -14.44 11.63 11.83
CA PHE A 206 -13.02 11.28 11.65
C PHE A 206 -12.70 11.04 10.18
N GLU A 207 -11.42 11.20 9.83
CA GLU A 207 -10.96 11.16 8.44
C GLU A 207 -10.07 9.95 8.15
N LEU A 208 -10.35 9.24 7.06
CA LEU A 208 -9.51 8.15 6.57
C LEU A 208 -8.93 8.48 5.21
N SER A 209 -7.70 8.04 4.95
CA SER A 209 -7.02 8.20 3.66
C SER A 209 -7.14 6.93 2.81
N TRP A 210 -7.44 7.08 1.53
CA TRP A 210 -7.33 6.01 0.52
C TRP A 210 -6.16 6.21 -0.44
N LYS A 211 -5.28 7.19 -0.18
CA LYS A 211 -4.19 7.55 -1.09
C LYS A 211 -3.33 6.32 -1.41
N ARG A 212 -2.86 5.63 -0.36
CA ARG A 212 -1.96 4.49 -0.55
C ARG A 212 -2.62 3.35 -1.30
N ASN A 213 -3.80 2.92 -0.89
CA ASN A 213 -4.49 1.82 -1.58
C ASN A 213 -4.79 2.15 -3.06
N LEU A 214 -5.16 3.40 -3.37
CA LEU A 214 -5.48 3.82 -4.73
C LEU A 214 -4.25 3.92 -5.63
N LEU A 215 -3.18 4.57 -5.16
CA LEU A 215 -1.97 4.79 -5.96
C LEU A 215 -1.11 3.52 -6.06
N CYS A 216 -1.09 2.69 -5.01
CA CYS A 216 -0.35 1.43 -4.99
C CYS A 216 -1.13 0.24 -5.55
N ARG A 217 -2.32 0.46 -6.14
CA ARG A 217 -3.20 -0.62 -6.61
C ARG A 217 -2.57 -1.57 -7.63
N ASN A 218 -1.62 -1.06 -8.40
CA ASN A 218 -0.90 -1.81 -9.42
C ASN A 218 0.41 -2.42 -8.90
N CYS A 219 0.83 -2.09 -7.68
CA CYS A 219 1.96 -2.75 -7.06
C CYS A 219 1.47 -4.10 -6.55
N ASP A 220 2.06 -5.19 -7.05
CA ASP A 220 1.68 -6.53 -6.65
C ASP A 220 2.44 -6.93 -5.37
N PRO A 221 1.79 -6.93 -4.18
CA PRO A 221 2.46 -7.27 -2.94
C PRO A 221 2.86 -8.75 -2.89
N SER A 222 2.18 -9.62 -3.66
CA SER A 222 2.53 -11.04 -3.76
C SER A 222 3.87 -11.27 -4.49
N ARG A 223 4.33 -10.27 -5.25
CA ARG A 223 5.65 -10.26 -5.91
C ARG A 223 6.75 -9.62 -5.09
N GLY A 224 6.51 -9.32 -3.81
CA GLY A 224 7.47 -8.61 -2.96
C GLY A 224 7.66 -7.14 -3.35
N GLY A 225 6.63 -6.56 -4.00
CA GLY A 225 6.61 -5.15 -4.36
C GLY A 225 6.37 -4.25 -3.15
N GLU A 226 7.34 -3.40 -2.82
CA GLU A 226 7.16 -2.27 -1.92
C GLU A 226 6.67 -1.05 -2.72
N CYS A 227 5.59 -0.43 -2.25
CA CYS A 227 5.07 0.79 -2.85
C CYS A 227 5.54 2.02 -2.07
N THR A 228 6.24 2.91 -2.75
CA THR A 228 6.59 4.23 -2.20
C THR A 228 5.81 5.32 -2.91
N ILE A 229 5.31 6.27 -2.13
CA ILE A 229 4.56 7.43 -2.65
C ILE A 229 5.42 8.65 -2.37
N GLU A 230 5.67 9.44 -3.39
CA GLU A 230 6.42 10.68 -3.24
C GLU A 230 5.60 11.71 -2.43
N GLU A 231 6.27 12.41 -1.52
CA GLU A 231 5.59 13.42 -0.68
C GLU A 231 4.96 14.50 -1.57
N ASN A 232 3.71 14.87 -1.24
CA ASN A 232 2.92 15.86 -1.99
C ASN A 232 2.71 15.54 -3.48
N SER A 233 2.90 14.29 -3.89
CA SER A 233 2.76 13.84 -5.27
C SER A 233 1.70 12.74 -5.37
N ASP A 234 1.09 12.62 -6.54
CA ASP A 234 0.16 11.52 -6.87
C ASP A 234 0.88 10.38 -7.59
N ARG A 235 2.22 10.40 -7.52
CA ARG A 235 3.10 9.40 -8.10
C ARG A 235 3.46 8.33 -7.07
N ALA A 236 3.05 7.09 -7.37
CA ALA A 236 3.53 5.90 -6.69
C ALA A 236 4.62 5.21 -7.53
N THR A 237 5.64 4.70 -6.85
CA THR A 237 6.69 3.87 -7.42
C THR A 237 6.63 2.48 -6.78
N CYS A 238 6.52 1.44 -7.60
CA CYS A 238 6.62 0.06 -7.13
C CYS A 238 8.07 -0.42 -7.25
N ARG A 239 8.72 -0.71 -6.13
CA ARG A 239 10.02 -1.37 -6.08
C ARG A 239 9.82 -2.84 -5.77
N TYR A 240 10.35 -3.72 -6.61
CA TYR A 240 10.26 -5.15 -6.38
C TYR A 240 11.59 -5.63 -5.84
N TRP A 241 11.59 -6.18 -4.62
CA TRP A 241 12.76 -6.77 -4.02
C TRP A 241 12.67 -8.30 -4.11
N CYS A 242 13.73 -8.93 -4.60
CA CYS A 242 13.83 -10.39 -4.58
C CYS A 242 14.29 -10.80 -3.18
N LYS A 243 13.36 -11.26 -2.34
CA LYS A 243 13.69 -11.78 -1.00
C LYS A 243 14.54 -13.03 -1.15
N GLU A 244 15.75 -13.00 -0.58
CA GLU A 244 16.73 -14.08 -0.64
C GLU A 244 16.25 -15.35 0.10
N ASP A 245 15.40 -15.20 1.12
CA ASP A 245 14.89 -16.29 1.97
C ASP A 245 13.79 -17.16 1.31
N ILE A 246 13.37 -16.83 0.08
CA ILE A 246 12.32 -17.58 -0.62
C ILE A 246 12.94 -18.62 -1.54
N HIS A 247 12.57 -19.88 -1.36
CA HIS A 247 13.02 -20.98 -2.21
C HIS A 247 12.85 -20.65 -3.71
N VAL A 248 13.89 -20.89 -4.52
CA VAL A 248 14.00 -20.41 -5.91
C VAL A 248 12.80 -20.79 -6.78
N SER A 249 12.13 -21.92 -6.50
CA SER A 249 10.92 -22.34 -7.21
C SER A 249 9.74 -21.35 -7.06
N LYS A 250 9.66 -20.65 -5.93
CA LYS A 250 8.60 -19.66 -5.60
C LYS A 250 8.94 -18.23 -6.02
N LEU A 251 10.15 -17.97 -6.51
CA LEU A 251 10.52 -16.65 -7.03
C LEU A 251 9.73 -16.32 -8.31
N THR A 252 9.44 -15.03 -8.50
CA THR A 252 8.83 -14.50 -9.72
C THR A 252 9.78 -14.68 -10.91
N PHE A 253 9.23 -14.67 -12.14
CA PHE A 253 10.05 -14.82 -13.36
C PHE A 253 11.21 -13.83 -13.42
N ARG A 254 10.96 -12.55 -13.06
CA ARG A 254 11.99 -11.51 -13.01
C ARG A 254 13.11 -11.86 -12.03
N CYS A 255 12.77 -12.25 -10.80
CA CYS A 255 13.76 -12.63 -9.79
C CYS A 255 14.54 -13.90 -10.17
N LYS A 256 13.88 -14.87 -10.83
CA LYS A 256 14.55 -16.05 -11.38
C LYS A 256 15.55 -15.65 -12.45
N VAL A 257 15.18 -14.73 -13.35
CA VAL A 257 16.09 -14.24 -14.40
C VAL A 257 17.29 -13.51 -13.75
N GLU A 258 17.06 -12.62 -12.79
CA GLU A 258 18.16 -11.94 -12.08
C GLU A 258 19.09 -12.96 -11.40
N TYR A 259 18.56 -13.93 -10.66
CA TYR A 259 19.33 -14.99 -10.00
C TYR A 259 20.13 -15.85 -11.01
N TYR A 260 19.46 -16.44 -12.02
CA TYR A 260 20.11 -17.31 -12.99
C TYR A 260 21.03 -16.56 -13.96
N SER A 261 20.80 -15.27 -14.22
CA SER A 261 21.67 -14.47 -15.10
C SER A 261 23.11 -14.43 -14.60
N VAL A 262 23.31 -14.36 -13.29
CA VAL A 262 24.64 -14.39 -12.67
C VAL A 262 25.32 -15.73 -12.94
N PHE A 263 24.61 -16.84 -12.75
CA PHE A 263 25.15 -18.19 -13.01
C PHE A 263 25.44 -18.40 -14.49
N VAL A 264 24.56 -17.96 -15.39
CA VAL A 264 24.74 -18.08 -16.84
C VAL A 264 25.95 -17.27 -17.30
N LEU A 265 26.12 -16.03 -16.83
CA LEU A 265 27.28 -15.21 -17.16
C LEU A 265 28.58 -15.81 -16.60
N PHE A 266 28.56 -16.29 -15.36
CA PHE A 266 29.73 -16.87 -14.71
C PHE A 266 30.19 -18.18 -15.37
N PHE A 267 29.30 -19.16 -15.47
CA PHE A 267 29.62 -20.46 -16.09
C PHE A 267 29.80 -20.34 -17.60
N GLY A 268 29.03 -19.48 -18.27
CA GLY A 268 29.22 -19.16 -19.68
C GLY A 268 30.60 -18.55 -19.94
N GLY A 269 31.04 -17.62 -19.08
CA GLY A 269 32.38 -17.03 -19.13
C GLY A 269 33.50 -18.06 -18.95
N ILE A 270 33.36 -18.97 -17.96
CA ILE A 270 34.30 -20.07 -17.75
C ILE A 270 34.36 -20.97 -18.99
N GLY A 271 33.21 -21.33 -19.56
CA GLY A 271 33.15 -22.16 -20.77
C GLY A 271 33.84 -21.51 -21.97
N ILE A 272 33.57 -20.23 -22.23
CA ILE A 272 34.20 -19.47 -23.32
C ILE A 272 35.71 -19.35 -23.08
N GLY A 273 36.12 -19.00 -21.86
CA GLY A 273 37.53 -18.90 -21.47
C GLY A 273 38.26 -20.23 -21.66
N GLY A 274 37.66 -21.34 -21.23
CA GLY A 274 38.21 -22.69 -21.42
C GLY A 274 38.40 -23.04 -22.89
N VAL A 275 37.43 -22.73 -23.75
CA VAL A 275 37.55 -22.94 -25.20
C VAL A 275 38.66 -22.10 -25.81
N LEU A 276 38.83 -20.85 -25.39
CA LEU A 276 39.91 -19.98 -25.86
C LEU A 276 41.28 -20.52 -25.43
N VAL A 277 41.43 -20.89 -24.16
CA VAL A 277 42.68 -21.48 -23.64
C VAL A 277 43.01 -22.77 -24.38
N LEU A 278 42.04 -23.66 -24.59
CA LEU A 278 42.22 -24.89 -25.34
C LEU A 278 42.66 -24.63 -26.79
N ARG A 279 42.05 -23.63 -27.44
CA ARG A 279 42.44 -23.20 -28.80
C ARG A 279 43.88 -22.69 -28.85
N PHE A 280 44.33 -21.93 -27.86
CA PHE A 280 45.71 -21.46 -27.82
C PHE A 280 46.69 -22.58 -27.49
N LEU A 281 46.41 -23.39 -26.46
CA LEU A 281 47.31 -24.45 -26.00
C LEU A 281 47.44 -25.61 -26.98
N LEU A 282 46.38 -25.99 -27.69
CA LEU A 282 46.45 -27.07 -28.69
C LEU A 282 46.67 -26.52 -30.10
N GLY A 283 46.06 -25.39 -30.44
CA GLY A 283 46.15 -24.81 -31.77
C GLY A 283 47.54 -24.27 -32.11
N ILE A 284 48.20 -23.56 -31.19
CA ILE A 284 49.54 -23.00 -31.45
C ILE A 284 50.57 -24.13 -31.69
N PRO A 285 50.69 -25.17 -30.85
CA PRO A 285 51.64 -26.24 -31.09
C PRO A 285 51.36 -27.03 -32.38
N ILE A 286 50.09 -27.28 -32.72
CA ILE A 286 49.73 -27.95 -33.98
C ILE A 286 50.12 -27.08 -35.18
N LEU A 287 49.91 -25.76 -35.12
CA LEU A 287 50.33 -24.83 -36.17
C LEU A 287 51.85 -24.78 -36.30
N ILE A 288 52.59 -24.69 -35.18
CA ILE A 288 54.06 -24.71 -35.20
C ILE A 288 54.56 -26.03 -35.78
N ALA A 289 54.02 -27.17 -35.36
CA ALA A 289 54.39 -28.48 -35.89
C ALA A 289 54.10 -28.59 -37.40
N ALA A 290 52.97 -28.07 -37.87
CA ALA A 290 52.63 -28.05 -39.29
C ALA A 290 53.59 -27.17 -40.11
N VAL A 291 53.97 -25.99 -39.59
CA VAL A 291 54.95 -25.09 -40.24
C VAL A 291 56.33 -25.73 -40.29
N LEU A 292 56.81 -26.31 -39.18
CA LEU A 292 58.09 -27.01 -39.13
C LEU A 292 58.11 -28.21 -40.08
N TRP A 293 57.00 -28.97 -40.15
CA TRP A 293 56.86 -30.08 -41.09
C TRP A 293 56.89 -29.59 -42.55
N GLN A 294 56.23 -28.47 -42.86
CA GLN A 294 56.28 -27.87 -44.20
C GLN A 294 57.66 -27.33 -44.56
N CYS A 295 58.38 -26.64 -43.66
CA CYS A 295 59.77 -26.21 -43.91
C CYS A 295 60.68 -27.43 -44.14
N LYS A 296 60.57 -28.48 -43.31
CA LYS A 296 61.36 -29.71 -43.47
C LYS A 296 61.07 -30.40 -44.81
N ARG A 297 59.79 -30.47 -45.22
CA ARG A 297 59.40 -31.07 -46.50
C ARG A 297 59.92 -30.25 -47.68
N ARG A 298 59.90 -28.92 -47.61
CA ARG A 298 60.48 -28.05 -48.65
C ARG A 298 61.99 -28.21 -48.77
N ASN A 299 62.71 -28.29 -47.64
CA ASN A 299 64.16 -28.52 -47.65
C ASN A 299 64.59 -29.89 -48.20
N LEU A 300 63.70 -30.89 -48.23
CA LEU A 300 63.97 -32.19 -48.87
C LEU A 300 63.84 -32.16 -50.40
N HIS A 301 63.23 -31.11 -50.97
CA HIS A 301 63.01 -30.98 -52.41
C HIS A 301 63.96 -30.00 -53.12
N THR A 302 64.74 -29.20 -52.37
CA THR A 302 65.71 -28.25 -52.94
C THR A 302 67.13 -28.58 -52.45
N SER A 303 67.90 -29.27 -53.28
CA SER A 303 69.36 -29.24 -53.18
C SER A 303 69.87 -27.92 -53.75
N SER A 304 70.56 -27.15 -52.91
CA SER A 304 71.32 -25.91 -53.15
C SER A 304 70.62 -24.58 -52.78
N ASN A 305 71.22 -23.98 -51.75
CA ASN A 305 71.31 -22.57 -51.35
C ASN A 305 70.13 -21.81 -50.72
N GLU A 306 70.55 -21.04 -49.71
CA GLU A 306 69.91 -19.98 -48.92
C GLU A 306 68.99 -20.36 -47.75
N GLN A 307 69.59 -20.20 -46.56
CA GLN A 307 68.92 -19.91 -45.29
C GLN A 307 67.90 -18.78 -45.44
N ASN A 308 66.63 -19.11 -45.21
CA ASN A 308 65.71 -18.37 -44.31
C ASN A 308 64.36 -19.12 -44.23
N CYS A 309 64.33 -20.22 -43.46
CA CYS A 309 63.32 -20.42 -42.42
C CYS A 309 64.04 -20.06 -41.10
#